data_AF-A0A7N2LAJ2-F1
#
_entry.id   AF-A0A7N2LAJ2-F1
#
_cell.length_a   1.000
_cell.length_b   1.000
_cell.length_c   1.000
_cell.angle_alpha   90.00
_cell.angle_beta   90.00
_cell.angle_gamma   90.00
#
_symmetry.space_group_name_H-M   'P 1'
#
loop_
_entity.id
_entity.type
_entity.pdbx_description
1 polymer ?
#
loop_
_entity_poly.entity_id
_entity_poly.type
_entity_poly.pdbx_seq_one_letter_code
_entity_poly.pdbx_strand_id
1 'polypeptide(L)'
;MSSWQQMITASSEHDSTENMKEKKFLYDIVANGRNGIDVDKFDYIVRDSRACGLGCNFHFERLMESMRVMGDEICYRAKDYLTIHKLFATRADLHRTVYTHAKVKAIELMVVDALLKANDFLQIASSIRQPAEFWKLDDSILKIIEFSNAQELKEARDIIQRIRRRELYQFCNEFSVPKDKMEHFKKITPQDIICSQKTGGVTLEEEDIVVSNVKIDLTRGRNNPLQRIMTVMRYSQSKMIASATCCLHFTKI
;
A
#
# COMPACT_ATOMS: atom_id res chain seq x y z
N MET A 1 -6.62 -34.58 -13.78
CA MET A 1 -6.79 -33.12 -13.94
C MET A 1 -7.03 -32.54 -12.55
N SER A 2 -6.25 -31.54 -12.15
CA SER A 2 -6.14 -31.10 -10.75
C SER A 2 -7.43 -30.42 -10.28
N SER A 3 -7.76 -30.60 -8.99
CA SER A 3 -8.91 -29.97 -8.30
C SER A 3 -9.05 -28.46 -8.56
N TRP A 4 -7.95 -27.79 -8.89
CA TRP A 4 -7.89 -26.37 -9.23
C TRP A 4 -8.54 -26.04 -10.57
N GLN A 5 -8.37 -26.89 -11.59
CA GLN A 5 -9.01 -26.67 -12.90
C GLN A 5 -10.53 -26.76 -12.78
N GLN A 6 -11.04 -27.70 -11.97
CA GLN A 6 -12.47 -27.84 -11.70
C GLN A 6 -13.06 -26.62 -10.98
N MET A 7 -12.31 -26.00 -10.05
CA MET A 7 -12.73 -24.77 -9.37
C MET A 7 -12.87 -23.58 -10.32
N ILE A 8 -12.02 -23.48 -11.34
CA ILE A 8 -12.05 -22.40 -12.33
C ILE A 8 -13.16 -22.65 -13.37
N THR A 9 -13.36 -23.89 -13.80
CA THR A 9 -14.40 -24.25 -14.80
C THR A 9 -15.81 -24.34 -14.24
N ALA A 10 -16.00 -24.58 -12.93
CA ALA A 10 -17.32 -24.53 -12.30
C ALA A 10 -17.99 -23.14 -12.37
N SER A 11 -17.24 -22.08 -12.68
CA SER A 11 -17.79 -20.74 -12.89
C SER A 11 -18.44 -20.53 -14.27
N SER A 12 -18.18 -21.43 -15.24
CA SER A 12 -18.61 -21.25 -16.63
C SER A 12 -19.79 -22.11 -17.07
N GLU A 13 -20.28 -23.04 -16.24
CA GLU A 13 -21.41 -23.91 -16.58
C GLU A 13 -22.64 -23.58 -15.72
N HIS A 14 -23.52 -22.78 -16.30
CA HIS A 14 -24.91 -22.56 -15.88
C HIS A 14 -25.15 -22.32 -14.38
N ASP A 15 -24.69 -21.18 -13.85
CA ASP A 15 -25.34 -20.60 -12.68
C ASP A 15 -26.39 -19.59 -13.16
N SER A 16 -27.65 -19.82 -12.82
CA SER A 16 -28.73 -18.90 -13.15
C SER A 16 -28.41 -17.52 -12.59
N THR A 17 -28.72 -16.45 -13.32
CA THR A 17 -28.48 -15.06 -12.92
C THR A 17 -29.16 -14.67 -11.59
N GLU A 18 -30.04 -15.53 -11.07
CA GLU A 18 -30.66 -15.46 -9.74
C GLU A 18 -29.72 -15.94 -8.61
N ASN A 19 -28.93 -17.00 -8.81
CA ASN A 19 -27.98 -17.51 -7.79
C ASN A 19 -26.83 -16.53 -7.49
N MET A 20 -26.39 -15.73 -8.47
CA MET A 20 -25.40 -14.67 -8.26
C MET A 20 -25.90 -13.51 -7.37
N LYS A 21 -27.21 -13.39 -7.12
CA LYS A 21 -27.74 -12.41 -6.16
C LYS A 21 -27.66 -12.88 -4.72
N GLU A 22 -27.53 -14.18 -4.48
CA GLU A 22 -27.39 -14.79 -3.17
C GLU A 22 -25.89 -15.00 -2.88
N LYS A 23 -25.44 -14.70 -1.66
CA LYS A 23 -24.05 -14.85 -1.18
C LYS A 23 -23.06 -13.73 -1.55
N LYS A 24 -23.54 -12.49 -1.74
CA LYS A 24 -22.65 -11.32 -1.87
C LYS A 24 -21.74 -11.12 -0.66
N PHE A 25 -22.09 -11.66 0.51
CA PHE A 25 -21.23 -11.64 1.69
C PHE A 25 -19.87 -12.32 1.45
N LEU A 26 -19.76 -13.23 0.48
CA LEU A 26 -18.48 -13.88 0.14
C LEU A 26 -17.44 -12.87 -0.36
N TYR A 27 -17.86 -11.80 -1.02
CA TYR A 27 -16.96 -10.71 -1.47
C TYR A 27 -16.46 -9.84 -0.32
N ASP A 28 -17.05 -9.96 0.87
CA ASP A 28 -16.57 -9.26 2.06
C ASP A 28 -15.39 -9.98 2.74
N ILE A 29 -15.05 -11.22 2.32
CA ILE A 29 -14.05 -12.06 2.98
C ILE A 29 -12.61 -11.69 2.56
N VAL A 30 -12.32 -11.76 1.25
CA VAL A 30 -10.94 -11.67 0.73
C VAL A 30 -10.52 -10.23 0.43
N ALA A 31 -11.39 -9.46 -0.23
CA ALA A 31 -11.11 -8.10 -0.68
C ALA A 31 -12.36 -7.23 -0.51
N ASN A 32 -12.57 -6.72 0.71
CA ASN A 32 -13.80 -6.06 1.07
C ASN A 32 -13.84 -4.61 0.56
N GLY A 33 -14.37 -4.41 -0.65
CA GLY A 33 -14.52 -3.06 -1.22
C GLY A 33 -15.54 -2.18 -0.49
N ARG A 34 -16.42 -2.73 0.37
CA ARG A 34 -17.47 -1.95 1.04
C ARG A 34 -16.94 -1.16 2.23
N ASN A 35 -16.18 -1.81 3.11
CA ASN A 35 -15.68 -1.22 4.35
C ASN A 35 -14.19 -1.49 4.60
N GLY A 36 -13.54 -2.36 3.82
CA GLY A 36 -12.12 -2.67 3.93
C GLY A 36 -11.78 -3.56 5.11
N ILE A 37 -12.73 -4.30 5.69
CA ILE A 37 -12.46 -5.35 6.69
C ILE A 37 -12.47 -6.70 5.98
N ASP A 38 -11.29 -7.30 5.83
CA ASP A 38 -11.05 -8.55 5.12
C ASP A 38 -9.89 -9.31 5.78
N VAL A 39 -9.78 -10.59 5.44
CA VAL A 39 -8.79 -11.50 6.03
C VAL A 39 -7.36 -11.18 5.61
N ASP A 40 -7.16 -10.49 4.47
CA ASP A 40 -5.86 -9.96 4.05
C ASP A 40 -5.27 -9.04 5.12
N LYS A 41 -6.06 -8.06 5.59
CA LYS A 41 -5.64 -7.16 6.67
C LYS A 41 -5.45 -7.85 7.99
N PHE A 42 -6.23 -8.90 8.27
CA PHE A 42 -6.07 -9.65 9.51
C PHE A 42 -4.70 -10.32 9.55
N ASP A 43 -4.30 -10.93 8.44
CA ASP A 43 -3.02 -11.61 8.34
C ASP A 43 -1.84 -10.64 8.36
N TYR A 44 -1.78 -9.69 7.42
CA TYR A 44 -0.57 -8.87 7.29
C TYR A 44 -0.35 -7.97 8.50
N ILE A 45 -1.40 -7.46 9.15
CA ILE A 45 -1.22 -6.58 10.31
C ILE A 45 -0.54 -7.32 11.45
N VAL A 46 -0.97 -8.56 11.73
CA VAL A 46 -0.37 -9.38 12.79
C VAL A 46 1.03 -9.84 12.38
N ARG A 47 1.19 -10.31 11.14
CA ARG A 47 2.46 -10.78 10.59
C ARG A 47 3.53 -9.69 10.59
N ASP A 48 3.21 -8.52 10.06
CA ASP A 48 4.16 -7.43 9.88
C ASP A 48 4.51 -6.78 11.21
N SER A 49 3.53 -6.63 12.11
CA SER A 49 3.79 -6.15 13.47
C SER A 49 4.79 -7.06 14.18
N ARG A 50 4.59 -8.38 14.09
CA ARG A 50 5.54 -9.36 14.65
C ARG A 50 6.91 -9.29 13.96
N ALA A 51 6.95 -9.25 12.63
CA ALA A 51 8.19 -9.22 11.86
C ALA A 51 9.01 -7.95 12.13
N CYS A 52 8.34 -6.83 12.41
CA CYS A 52 8.98 -5.54 12.70
C CYS A 52 9.25 -5.32 14.21
N GLY A 53 8.90 -6.27 15.08
CA GLY A 53 9.05 -6.13 16.54
C GLY A 53 8.12 -5.07 17.15
N LEU A 54 6.98 -4.79 16.52
CA LEU A 54 5.97 -3.85 16.99
C LEU A 54 4.85 -4.57 17.75
N GLY A 55 4.29 -3.91 18.76
CA GLY A 55 3.13 -4.42 19.48
C GLY A 55 1.87 -4.38 18.61
N CYS A 56 1.15 -5.49 18.49
CA CYS A 56 -0.13 -5.56 17.82
C CYS A 56 -1.26 -5.80 18.83
N ASN A 57 -2.13 -4.80 18.99
CA ASN A 57 -3.29 -4.88 19.88
C ASN A 57 -4.58 -5.32 19.17
N PHE A 58 -4.50 -5.62 17.87
CA PHE A 58 -5.61 -6.08 17.07
C PHE A 58 -5.73 -7.62 17.15
N HIS A 59 -6.84 -8.09 17.70
CA HIS A 59 -7.15 -9.52 17.86
C HIS A 59 -8.37 -9.86 16.99
N PHE A 60 -8.13 -10.41 15.80
CA PHE A 60 -9.16 -10.68 14.80
C PHE A 60 -10.05 -11.87 15.19
N GLU A 61 -9.57 -12.79 16.02
CA GLU A 61 -10.30 -13.97 16.50
C GLU A 61 -11.61 -13.57 17.17
N ARG A 62 -11.57 -12.50 17.97
CA ARG A 62 -12.77 -11.94 18.61
C ARG A 62 -13.81 -11.45 17.61
N LEU A 63 -13.39 -10.92 16.45
CA LEU A 63 -14.32 -10.52 15.38
C LEU A 63 -14.88 -11.76 14.67
N MET A 64 -14.05 -12.76 14.42
CA MET A 64 -14.47 -13.99 13.72
C MET A 64 -15.52 -14.78 14.52
N GLU A 65 -15.44 -14.79 15.85
CA GLU A 65 -16.44 -15.44 16.71
C GLU A 65 -17.81 -14.74 16.66
N SER A 66 -17.81 -13.41 16.48
CA SER A 66 -18.99 -12.57 16.63
C SER A 66 -19.65 -12.15 15.30
N MET A 67 -18.93 -12.23 14.18
CA MET A 67 -19.44 -11.86 12.86
C MET A 67 -20.60 -12.75 12.41
N ARG A 68 -21.58 -12.18 11.71
CA ARG A 68 -22.77 -12.89 11.20
C ARG A 68 -23.12 -12.37 9.81
N VAL A 69 -23.69 -13.22 8.98
CA VAL A 69 -24.29 -12.79 7.71
C VAL A 69 -25.70 -12.27 7.98
N MET A 70 -25.96 -11.02 7.61
CA MET A 70 -27.30 -10.41 7.68
C MET A 70 -27.54 -9.60 6.41
N GLY A 71 -28.68 -9.81 5.75
CA GLY A 71 -28.98 -9.09 4.50
C GLY A 71 -27.92 -9.28 3.41
N ASP A 72 -27.28 -10.45 3.38
CA ASP A 72 -26.22 -10.80 2.43
C ASP A 72 -24.93 -9.95 2.56
N GLU A 73 -24.65 -9.48 3.78
CA GLU A 73 -23.41 -8.78 4.17
C GLU A 73 -22.82 -9.38 5.44
N ILE A 74 -21.49 -9.36 5.57
CA ILE A 74 -20.82 -9.67 6.84
C ILE A 74 -21.00 -8.49 7.80
N CYS A 75 -21.65 -8.78 8.92
CA CYS A 75 -22.03 -7.80 9.94
C CYS A 75 -21.30 -8.07 11.25
N TYR A 76 -21.00 -6.99 11.97
CA TYR A 76 -20.21 -7.00 13.21
C TYR A 76 -21.07 -6.52 14.38
N ARG A 77 -20.83 -7.07 15.58
CA ARG A 77 -21.56 -6.62 16.77
C ARG A 77 -21.11 -5.22 17.17
N ALA A 78 -22.05 -4.35 17.53
CA ALA A 78 -21.74 -2.99 17.98
C ALA A 78 -20.69 -2.93 19.11
N LYS A 79 -20.69 -3.90 20.03
CA LYS A 79 -19.71 -3.98 21.14
C LYS A 79 -18.27 -4.24 20.68
N ASP A 80 -18.06 -4.72 19.45
CA ASP A 80 -16.73 -5.01 18.91
C ASP A 80 -16.14 -3.81 18.17
N TYR A 81 -16.77 -2.63 18.24
CA TYR A 81 -16.29 -1.40 17.63
C TYR A 81 -14.83 -1.10 17.97
N LEU A 82 -14.41 -1.37 19.21
CA LEU A 82 -13.04 -1.08 19.65
C LEU A 82 -12.03 -1.99 18.95
N THR A 83 -12.39 -3.25 18.70
CA THR A 83 -11.53 -4.17 17.94
C THR A 83 -11.38 -3.72 16.50
N ILE A 84 -12.47 -3.26 15.88
CA ILE A 84 -12.45 -2.71 14.51
C ILE A 84 -11.67 -1.38 14.47
N HIS A 85 -11.79 -0.53 15.48
CA HIS A 85 -10.96 0.67 15.58
C HIS A 85 -9.47 0.30 15.66
N LYS A 86 -9.11 -0.69 16.49
CA LYS A 86 -7.73 -1.17 16.60
C LYS A 86 -7.19 -1.69 15.27
N LEU A 87 -7.99 -2.39 14.46
CA LEU A 87 -7.61 -2.80 13.10
C LEU A 87 -7.10 -1.61 12.27
N PHE A 88 -7.93 -0.58 12.13
CA PHE A 88 -7.58 0.57 11.30
C PHE A 88 -6.49 1.45 11.90
N ALA A 89 -6.46 1.57 13.23
CA ALA A 89 -5.42 2.31 13.94
C ALA A 89 -4.05 1.65 13.77
N THR A 90 -3.96 0.33 14.00
CA THR A 90 -2.71 -0.43 13.82
C THR A 90 -2.25 -0.40 12.36
N ARG A 91 -3.17 -0.55 11.39
CA ARG A 91 -2.83 -0.38 9.97
C ARG A 91 -2.22 1.00 9.69
N ALA A 92 -2.85 2.07 10.17
CA ALA A 92 -2.37 3.42 9.94
C ALA A 92 -1.01 3.67 10.62
N ASP A 93 -0.77 3.03 11.77
CA ASP A 93 0.51 3.07 12.47
C ASP A 93 1.62 2.33 11.70
N LEU A 94 1.34 1.12 11.20
CA LEU A 94 2.26 0.37 10.33
C LEU A 94 2.63 1.16 9.06
N HIS A 95 1.66 1.85 8.46
CA HIS A 95 1.95 2.74 7.34
C HIS A 95 2.93 3.84 7.72
N ARG A 96 2.69 4.57 8.83
CA ARG A 96 3.54 5.69 9.26
C ARG A 96 4.94 5.26 9.66
N THR A 97 5.05 4.14 10.36
CA THR A 97 6.29 3.75 11.05
C THR A 97 7.14 2.78 10.23
N VAL A 98 6.51 1.91 9.42
CA VAL A 98 7.20 0.85 8.68
C VAL A 98 7.15 1.12 7.18
N TYR A 99 5.96 1.09 6.57
CA TYR A 99 5.83 1.06 5.11
C TYR A 99 6.28 2.37 4.44
N THR A 100 6.18 3.49 5.16
CA THR A 100 6.57 4.80 4.64
C THR A 100 7.80 5.35 5.35
N HIS A 101 8.59 4.51 6.03
CA HIS A 101 9.79 4.95 6.72
C HIS A 101 10.79 5.57 5.71
N ALA A 102 11.35 6.74 6.05
CA ALA A 102 12.16 7.54 5.13
C ALA A 102 13.31 6.77 4.46
N LYS A 103 14.03 5.92 5.21
CA LYS A 103 15.11 5.09 4.65
C LYS A 103 14.60 3.95 3.76
N VAL A 104 13.40 3.43 4.01
CA VAL A 104 12.75 2.43 3.14
C VAL A 104 12.37 3.10 1.83
N LYS A 105 11.74 4.28 1.88
CA LYS A 105 11.38 5.05 0.68
C LYS A 105 12.60 5.47 -0.14
N ALA A 106 13.70 5.85 0.50
CA ALA A 106 14.95 6.13 -0.23
C ALA A 106 15.43 4.91 -1.04
N ILE A 107 15.42 3.71 -0.44
CA ILE A 107 15.81 2.48 -1.13
C ILE A 107 14.81 2.12 -2.23
N GLU A 108 13.51 2.23 -1.97
CA GLU A 108 12.45 1.99 -2.96
C GLU A 108 12.65 2.85 -4.21
N LEU A 109 12.89 4.16 -4.01
CA LEU A 109 13.14 5.10 -5.10
C LEU A 109 14.42 4.77 -5.88
N MET A 110 15.51 4.41 -5.19
CA MET A 110 16.74 3.97 -5.86
C MET A 110 16.54 2.68 -6.65
N VAL A 111 15.77 1.72 -6.11
CA VAL A 111 15.43 0.48 -6.82
C VAL A 111 14.60 0.79 -8.08
N VAL A 112 13.61 1.67 -7.99
CA VAL A 112 12.83 2.12 -9.16
C VAL A 112 13.74 2.76 -10.21
N ASP A 113 14.64 3.66 -9.82
CA ASP A 113 15.59 4.29 -10.76
C ASP A 113 16.50 3.24 -11.43
N ALA A 114 16.98 2.25 -10.67
CA ALA A 114 17.78 1.16 -11.22
C ALA A 114 16.98 0.30 -12.21
N LEU A 115 15.73 -0.03 -11.89
CA LEU A 115 14.85 -0.81 -12.77
C LEU A 115 14.49 -0.03 -14.05
N LEU A 116 14.25 1.28 -13.95
CA LEU A 116 14.00 2.15 -15.11
C LEU A 116 15.21 2.17 -16.05
N LYS A 117 16.42 2.33 -15.50
CA LYS A 117 17.66 2.31 -16.29
C LYS A 117 17.99 0.94 -16.88
N ALA A 118 17.55 -0.14 -16.24
CA ALA A 118 17.73 -1.50 -16.76
C ALA A 118 16.64 -1.92 -17.78
N ASN A 119 15.53 -1.19 -17.85
CA ASN A 119 14.34 -1.63 -18.59
C ASN A 119 14.59 -1.79 -20.08
N ASP A 120 15.34 -0.90 -20.73
CA ASP A 120 15.56 -0.97 -22.18
C ASP A 120 16.36 -2.21 -22.59
N PHE A 121 17.23 -2.70 -21.70
CA PHE A 121 18.00 -3.92 -21.93
C PHE A 121 17.26 -5.19 -21.49
N LEU A 122 16.65 -5.18 -20.29
CA LEU A 122 15.98 -6.35 -19.71
C LEU A 122 14.52 -6.51 -20.10
N GLN A 123 13.92 -5.49 -20.72
CA GLN A 123 12.53 -5.48 -21.19
C GLN A 123 11.49 -5.75 -20.09
N ILE A 124 11.79 -5.30 -18.86
CA ILE A 124 11.04 -5.58 -17.62
C ILE A 124 9.55 -5.24 -17.75
N ALA A 125 9.25 -4.03 -18.24
CA ALA A 125 7.87 -3.56 -18.39
C ALA A 125 7.08 -4.35 -19.44
N SER A 126 7.74 -4.93 -20.44
CA SER A 126 7.06 -5.74 -21.47
C SER A 126 6.67 -7.12 -20.93
N SER A 127 7.49 -7.70 -20.04
CA SER A 127 7.29 -9.02 -19.46
C SER A 127 6.00 -9.14 -18.65
N ILE A 128 5.49 -8.04 -18.08
CA ILE A 128 4.23 -8.05 -17.31
C ILE A 128 3.00 -8.41 -18.15
N ARG A 129 3.07 -8.21 -19.48
CA ARG A 129 1.96 -8.50 -20.41
C ARG A 129 1.88 -9.98 -20.77
N GLN A 130 2.92 -10.76 -20.46
CA GLN A 130 3.02 -12.16 -20.82
C GLN A 130 3.14 -12.99 -19.54
N PRO A 131 2.11 -13.76 -19.14
CA PRO A 131 2.15 -14.55 -17.91
C PRO A 131 3.36 -15.50 -17.83
N ALA A 132 3.80 -16.04 -18.98
CA ALA A 132 4.97 -16.91 -19.10
C ALA A 132 6.31 -16.23 -18.79
N GLU A 133 6.37 -14.90 -18.87
CA GLU A 133 7.54 -14.10 -18.49
C GLU A 133 7.35 -13.44 -17.12
N PHE A 134 6.14 -12.98 -16.82
CA PHE A 134 5.83 -12.32 -15.55
C PHE A 134 6.15 -13.18 -14.32
N TRP A 135 5.88 -14.50 -14.36
CA TRP A 135 6.18 -15.37 -13.21
C TRP A 135 7.67 -15.47 -12.88
N LYS A 136 8.55 -15.17 -13.85
CA LYS A 136 10.02 -15.17 -13.66
C LYS A 136 10.52 -13.87 -13.02
N LEU A 137 9.68 -12.83 -12.95
CA LEU A 137 10.04 -11.58 -12.33
C LEU A 137 9.89 -11.70 -10.80
N ASP A 138 11.02 -11.74 -10.12
CA ASP A 138 11.12 -11.70 -8.67
C ASP A 138 12.30 -10.80 -8.24
N ASP A 139 12.57 -10.76 -6.93
CA ASP A 139 13.64 -9.94 -6.35
C ASP A 139 15.05 -10.30 -6.87
N SER A 140 15.22 -11.45 -7.52
CA SER A 140 16.50 -11.83 -8.14
C SER A 140 16.90 -10.89 -9.27
N ILE A 141 15.97 -10.11 -9.83
CA ILE A 141 16.26 -9.09 -10.84
C ILE A 141 17.34 -8.10 -10.39
N LEU A 142 17.39 -7.77 -9.09
CA LEU A 142 18.43 -6.92 -8.55
C LEU A 142 19.81 -7.59 -8.65
N LYS A 143 19.90 -8.90 -8.39
CA LYS A 143 21.13 -9.67 -8.56
C LYS A 143 21.52 -9.82 -10.02
N ILE A 144 20.55 -9.98 -10.91
CA ILE A 144 20.78 -10.04 -12.37
C ILE A 144 21.44 -8.75 -12.85
N ILE A 145 20.92 -7.58 -12.43
CA ILE A 145 21.53 -6.29 -12.75
C ILE A 145 22.90 -6.15 -12.09
N GLU A 146 23.00 -6.50 -10.80
CA GLU A 146 24.22 -6.35 -9.99
C GLU A 146 25.41 -7.16 -10.55
N PHE A 147 25.16 -8.38 -11.02
CA PHE A 147 26.21 -9.30 -11.51
C PHE A 147 26.42 -9.30 -13.03
N SER A 148 25.55 -8.63 -13.79
CA SER A 148 25.76 -8.50 -15.23
C SER A 148 27.00 -7.67 -15.53
N ASN A 149 27.74 -8.06 -16.57
CA ASN A 149 28.85 -7.27 -17.13
C ASN A 149 28.43 -6.41 -18.32
N ALA A 150 27.14 -6.41 -18.69
CA ALA A 150 26.62 -5.60 -19.78
C ALA A 150 26.84 -4.10 -19.49
N GLN A 151 27.22 -3.35 -20.53
CA GLN A 151 27.52 -1.93 -20.41
C GLN A 151 26.21 -1.12 -20.31
N GLU A 152 25.16 -1.61 -20.93
CA GLU A 152 23.78 -1.09 -20.90
C GLU A 152 23.21 -1.09 -19.47
N LEU A 153 23.68 -2.00 -18.61
CA LEU A 153 23.26 -2.10 -17.22
C LEU A 153 24.17 -1.35 -16.25
N LYS A 154 25.18 -0.63 -16.73
CA LYS A 154 26.16 0.03 -15.86
C LYS A 154 25.51 1.00 -14.89
N GLU A 155 24.66 1.91 -15.35
CA GLU A 155 24.06 2.91 -14.47
C GLU A 155 23.11 2.29 -13.43
N ALA A 156 22.33 1.29 -13.83
CA ALA A 156 21.46 0.55 -12.92
C ALA A 156 22.27 -0.19 -11.85
N ARG A 157 23.38 -0.83 -12.26
CA ARG A 157 24.33 -1.53 -11.38
C ARG A 157 24.99 -0.56 -10.40
N ASP A 158 25.40 0.63 -10.85
CA ASP A 158 26.00 1.65 -9.99
C ASP A 158 25.03 2.12 -8.89
N ILE A 159 23.74 2.28 -9.19
CA ILE A 159 22.70 2.59 -8.19
C ILE A 159 22.55 1.45 -7.17
N ILE A 160 22.52 0.19 -7.62
CA ILE A 160 22.43 -0.96 -6.70
C ILE A 160 23.67 -1.02 -5.80
N GLN A 161 24.87 -0.78 -6.34
CA GLN A 161 26.10 -0.74 -5.54
C GLN A 161 26.08 0.36 -4.48
N ARG A 162 25.53 1.55 -4.80
CA ARG A 162 25.29 2.60 -3.80
C ARG A 162 24.37 2.11 -2.67
N ILE A 163 23.29 1.39 -2.99
CA ILE A 163 22.41 0.79 -1.96
C ILE A 163 23.21 -0.15 -1.06
N ARG A 164 24.06 -1.03 -1.63
CA ARG A 164 24.92 -1.96 -0.86
C ARG A 164 25.88 -1.25 0.07
N ARG A 165 26.46 -0.13 -0.37
CA ARG A 165 27.38 0.72 0.42
C ARG A 165 26.65 1.66 1.37
N ARG A 166 25.31 1.64 1.38
CA ARG A 166 24.46 2.54 2.16
C ARG A 166 24.61 4.02 1.76
N GLU A 167 25.04 4.29 0.54
CA GLU A 167 25.11 5.62 -0.09
C GLU A 167 23.73 6.02 -0.64
N LEU A 168 22.75 6.06 0.26
CA LEU A 168 21.33 6.23 -0.07
C LEU A 168 20.98 7.68 -0.42
N TYR A 169 19.88 7.87 -1.16
CA TYR A 169 19.27 9.19 -1.32
C TYR A 169 18.97 9.82 0.05
N GLN A 170 19.30 11.11 0.17
CA GLN A 170 19.13 11.85 1.41
C GLN A 170 17.68 12.26 1.61
N PHE A 171 17.18 12.05 2.83
CA PHE A 171 15.88 12.56 3.24
C PHE A 171 16.04 14.01 3.67
N CYS A 172 15.28 14.91 3.04
CA CYS A 172 15.39 16.33 3.31
C CYS A 172 14.33 16.82 4.30
N ASN A 173 13.06 16.53 4.04
CA ASN A 173 11.96 17.00 4.90
C ASN A 173 10.70 16.15 4.74
N GLU A 174 9.82 16.24 5.75
CA GLU A 174 8.46 15.72 5.74
C GLU A 174 7.45 16.79 6.15
N PHE A 175 6.32 16.85 5.44
CA PHE A 175 5.20 17.72 5.80
C PHE A 175 3.88 16.94 5.85
N SER A 176 3.18 17.07 6.97
CA SER A 176 1.82 16.58 7.16
C SER A 176 0.81 17.64 6.76
N VAL A 177 -0.01 17.35 5.75
CA VAL A 177 -1.06 18.28 5.30
C VAL A 177 -2.20 18.33 6.32
N PRO A 178 -2.56 19.52 6.86
CA PRO A 178 -3.71 19.68 7.75
C PRO A 178 -5.02 19.26 7.09
N LYS A 179 -5.93 18.65 7.87
CA LYS A 179 -7.18 18.05 7.36
C LYS A 179 -8.05 19.04 6.59
N ASP A 180 -8.17 20.25 7.11
CA ASP A 180 -8.93 21.38 6.55
C ASP A 180 -8.40 21.82 5.18
N LYS A 181 -7.11 21.59 4.89
CA LYS A 181 -6.47 21.98 3.62
C LYS A 181 -6.44 20.85 2.60
N MET A 182 -6.77 19.62 2.97
CA MET A 182 -6.63 18.44 2.10
C MET A 182 -7.50 18.47 0.84
N GLU A 183 -8.60 19.22 0.82
CA GLU A 183 -9.47 19.33 -0.37
C GLU A 183 -8.83 20.10 -1.51
N HIS A 184 -8.11 21.15 -1.16
CA HIS A 184 -7.50 22.06 -2.12
C HIS A 184 -5.99 21.84 -2.23
N PHE A 185 -5.47 20.81 -1.53
CA PHE A 185 -4.05 20.50 -1.56
C PHE A 185 -3.66 19.92 -2.92
N LYS A 186 -2.86 20.67 -3.67
CA LYS A 186 -2.22 20.18 -4.89
C LYS A 186 -1.01 19.32 -4.51
N LYS A 187 -0.81 18.22 -5.23
CA LYS A 187 0.40 17.41 -5.07
C LYS A 187 1.61 18.27 -5.36
N ILE A 188 2.61 18.20 -4.50
CA ILE A 188 3.87 18.91 -4.69
C ILE A 188 4.71 18.16 -5.72
N THR A 189 5.35 18.91 -6.60
CA THR A 189 6.27 18.46 -7.64
C THR A 189 7.71 18.90 -7.34
N PRO A 190 8.74 18.27 -7.93
CA PRO A 190 10.11 18.76 -7.86
C PRO A 190 10.24 20.25 -8.26
N GLN A 191 9.49 20.66 -9.29
CA GLN A 191 9.46 22.04 -9.80
C GLN A 191 9.05 23.06 -8.75
N ASP A 192 8.03 22.74 -7.94
CA ASP A 192 7.56 23.64 -6.89
C ASP A 192 8.66 23.95 -5.87
N ILE A 193 9.59 23.01 -5.66
CA ILE A 193 10.71 23.13 -4.72
C ILE A 193 11.83 23.95 -5.35
N ILE A 194 12.18 23.67 -6.61
CA ILE A 194 13.27 24.36 -7.32
C ILE A 194 12.94 25.83 -7.53
N CYS A 195 11.68 26.14 -7.86
CA CYS A 195 11.20 27.53 -7.97
C CYS A 195 11.35 28.32 -6.66
N SER A 196 11.56 27.64 -5.53
CA SER A 196 11.73 28.24 -4.20
C SER A 196 13.21 28.30 -3.74
N GLN A 197 14.17 27.90 -4.58
CA GLN A 197 15.59 27.89 -4.26
C GLN A 197 16.15 29.32 -4.12
N LYS A 198 16.95 29.56 -3.07
CA LYS A 198 17.63 30.86 -2.85
C LYS A 198 18.95 30.93 -3.62
N THR A 199 19.29 32.10 -4.16
CA THR A 199 20.56 32.36 -4.83
C THR A 199 21.72 32.35 -3.82
N GLY A 200 22.77 31.56 -4.05
CA GLY A 200 24.01 31.58 -3.25
C GLY A 200 24.59 30.24 -2.80
N GLY A 201 24.05 29.10 -3.27
CA GLY A 201 24.56 27.75 -2.99
C GLY A 201 24.64 26.87 -4.25
N VAL A 202 24.71 25.55 -4.07
CA VAL A 202 24.57 24.58 -5.18
C VAL A 202 23.19 24.74 -5.80
N THR A 203 23.15 24.89 -7.13
CA THR A 203 21.90 24.90 -7.90
C THR A 203 21.43 23.47 -8.11
N LEU A 204 20.28 23.12 -7.58
CA LEU A 204 19.64 21.81 -7.81
C LEU A 204 18.77 21.85 -9.06
N GLU A 205 18.80 20.75 -9.81
CA GLU A 205 17.94 20.49 -10.95
C GLU A 205 16.75 19.57 -10.57
N GLU A 206 15.78 19.41 -11.46
CA GLU A 206 14.60 18.54 -11.24
C GLU A 206 14.95 17.09 -10.98
N GLU A 207 15.99 16.60 -11.66
CA GLU A 207 16.49 15.23 -11.51
C GLU A 207 17.15 14.96 -10.15
N ASP A 208 17.58 16.03 -9.47
CA ASP A 208 18.17 15.99 -8.14
C ASP A 208 17.11 15.95 -7.04
N ILE A 209 15.81 15.95 -7.35
CA ILE A 209 14.75 15.98 -6.33
C ILE A 209 13.65 14.98 -6.66
N VAL A 210 13.34 14.08 -5.73
CA VAL A 210 12.12 13.25 -5.80
C VAL A 210 11.13 13.66 -4.73
N VAL A 211 9.86 13.75 -5.10
CA VAL A 211 8.75 14.04 -4.18
C VAL A 211 7.82 12.82 -4.07
N SER A 212 7.70 12.25 -2.87
CA SER A 212 6.73 11.19 -2.59
C SER A 212 5.51 11.77 -1.88
N ASN A 213 4.36 11.77 -2.56
CA ASN A 213 3.08 12.20 -2.00
C ASN A 213 2.34 10.97 -1.45
N VAL A 214 2.35 10.76 -0.14
CA VAL A 214 1.76 9.57 0.50
C VAL A 214 0.49 9.93 1.24
N LYS A 215 -0.61 9.21 0.99
CA LYS A 215 -1.86 9.34 1.74
C LYS A 215 -2.04 8.16 2.68
N ILE A 216 -2.09 8.43 3.98
CA ILE A 216 -2.37 7.43 5.02
C ILE A 216 -3.78 7.69 5.54
N ASP A 217 -4.69 6.74 5.33
CA ASP A 217 -6.07 6.80 5.81
C ASP A 217 -6.51 5.48 6.47
N LEU A 218 -7.72 5.48 7.03
CA LEU A 218 -8.36 4.30 7.61
C LEU A 218 -9.13 3.50 6.54
N THR A 219 -8.50 3.24 5.39
CA THR A 219 -8.97 2.45 4.23
C THR A 219 -10.17 2.98 3.45
N ARG A 220 -10.72 4.15 3.79
CA ARG A 220 -11.84 4.79 3.06
C ARG A 220 -11.65 6.28 2.80
N GLY A 221 -10.44 6.75 2.58
CA GLY A 221 -10.21 8.18 2.33
C GLY A 221 -10.59 9.04 3.53
N ARG A 222 -11.54 9.96 3.33
CA ARG A 222 -12.06 10.84 4.41
C ARG A 222 -13.23 10.24 5.17
N ASN A 223 -13.78 9.12 4.71
CA ASN A 223 -14.93 8.51 5.35
C ASN A 223 -14.47 7.68 6.53
N ASN A 224 -15.21 7.76 7.64
CA ASN A 224 -15.00 6.88 8.77
C ASN A 224 -15.43 5.45 8.36
N PRO A 225 -14.53 4.45 8.36
CA PRO A 225 -14.89 3.09 7.99
C PRO A 225 -15.97 2.50 8.89
N LEU A 226 -16.11 2.98 10.13
CA LEU A 226 -17.15 2.55 11.08
C LEU A 226 -18.56 3.06 10.77
N GLN A 227 -18.73 4.13 9.99
CA GLN A 227 -20.06 4.72 9.75
C GLN A 227 -21.04 3.72 9.10
N ARG A 228 -20.56 2.87 8.19
CA ARG A 228 -21.39 1.81 7.58
C ARG A 228 -21.60 0.61 8.49
N ILE A 229 -20.62 0.29 9.34
CA ILE A 229 -20.70 -0.84 10.27
C ILE A 229 -21.79 -0.58 11.32
N MET A 230 -21.91 0.67 11.76
CA MET A 230 -22.95 1.09 12.71
C MET A 230 -24.35 1.23 12.09
N THR A 231 -24.48 1.17 10.76
CA THR A 231 -25.81 1.27 10.12
C THR A 231 -26.60 -0.04 10.24
N VAL A 232 -25.92 -1.19 10.39
CA VAL A 232 -26.57 -2.51 10.49
C VAL A 232 -27.04 -2.84 11.91
N MET A 233 -26.46 -2.21 12.95
CA MET A 233 -26.95 -2.33 14.32
C MET A 233 -27.32 -0.94 14.85
N ARG A 234 -28.63 -0.63 14.88
CA ARG A 234 -29.17 0.56 15.55
C ARG A 234 -28.54 0.66 16.94
N TYR A 235 -28.05 1.86 17.31
CA TYR A 235 -27.38 2.27 18.56
C TYR A 235 -25.84 2.21 18.59
N SER A 236 -25.18 3.30 18.18
CA SER A 236 -24.64 4.36 19.05
C SER A 236 -23.84 5.35 18.19
N GLN A 237 -23.94 6.66 18.41
CA GLN A 237 -23.18 7.66 17.63
C GLN A 237 -21.81 7.89 18.28
N SER A 238 -20.84 7.01 18.02
CA SER A 238 -19.44 7.32 18.29
C SER A 238 -18.78 7.85 17.01
N LYS A 239 -18.60 9.17 16.93
CA LYS A 239 -17.89 9.83 15.82
C LYS A 239 -16.40 9.51 15.91
N MET A 240 -15.92 8.53 15.13
CA MET A 240 -14.49 8.51 14.79
C MET A 240 -14.22 9.40 13.59
N ILE A 241 -13.14 10.16 13.66
CA ILE A 241 -12.72 11.05 12.59
C ILE A 241 -11.67 10.30 11.78
N ALA A 242 -11.96 9.98 10.52
CA ALA A 242 -10.93 9.51 9.60
C ALA A 242 -9.84 10.58 9.53
N SER A 243 -8.60 10.21 9.86
CA SER A 243 -7.45 11.06 9.62
C SER A 243 -6.83 10.60 8.32
N ALA A 244 -7.04 11.38 7.27
CA ALA A 244 -6.14 11.30 6.13
C ALA A 244 -4.95 12.20 6.47
N THR A 245 -3.76 11.62 6.55
CA THR A 245 -2.50 12.37 6.63
C THR A 245 -1.86 12.26 5.27
N CYS A 246 -1.61 13.39 4.61
CA CYS A 246 -0.74 13.40 3.44
C CYS A 246 0.67 13.73 3.92
N CYS A 247 1.60 12.79 3.77
CA CYS A 247 3.01 12.98 4.08
C CYS A 247 3.77 13.16 2.78
N LEU A 248 4.48 14.27 2.68
CA LEU A 248 5.40 14.54 1.58
C LEU A 248 6.79 14.12 1.99
N HIS A 249 7.48 13.29 1.20
CA HIS A 249 8.90 13.03 1.39
C HIS A 249 9.68 13.64 0.24
N PHE A 250 10.69 14.44 0.56
CA PHE A 250 11.63 14.97 -0.42
C PHE A 250 12.92 14.16 -0.36
N THR A 251 13.31 13.57 -1.49
CA THR A 251 14.43 12.63 -1.55
C THR A 251 15.16 12.71 -2.89
N LYS A 252 16.25 13.47 -2.94
CA LYS A 252 17.48 13.23 -3.70
C LYS A 252 18.38 14.43 -3.39
N ILE A 253 19.66 14.11 -3.15
CA ILE A 253 20.89 14.70 -3.67
C ILE A 253 21.87 13.52 -3.66
#